data_AF-A0A401RHF7-F1
#
_entry.id   AF-A0A401RHF7-F1
#
_cell.length_a   1.000
_cell.length_b   1.000
_cell.length_c   1.000
_cell.angle_alpha   90.00
_cell.angle_beta   90.00
_cell.angle_gamma   90.00
#
_symmetry.space_group_name_H-M   'P 1'
#
loop_
_entity.id
_entity.type
_entity.pdbx_description
1 polymer ?
#
loop_
_entity_poly.entity_id
_entity_poly.type
_entity_poly.pdbx_seq_one_letter_code
_entity_poly.pdbx_strand_id
1 'polypeptide(L)'
;GISEAEREAFELLPDDERQCDKCKTTCFLSALACYDCPERLVCLYHIDDLCNCPPNRHYLRYRYTLDELPAMLHKLKIRAESFDTWGSKVKTALEMEGQEKRSKQQPHPRLGRPRGGGLGESHPSGIKARNPNFGYCGGQLDCVLYKQAPSG
;
A
#
# COMPACT_ATOMS: atom_id res chain seq x y z
N GLY A 1 -26.88 -25.54 5.81
CA GLY A 1 -25.95 -24.57 5.18
C GLY A 1 -25.10 -25.29 4.16
N ILE A 2 -24.36 -24.55 3.33
CA ILE A 2 -23.40 -25.12 2.38
C ILE A 2 -22.23 -25.72 3.16
N SER A 3 -21.90 -26.99 2.89
CA SER A 3 -20.85 -27.72 3.61
C SER A 3 -19.71 -28.19 2.73
N GLU A 4 -19.92 -28.25 1.41
CA GLU A 4 -18.94 -28.76 0.46
C GLU A 4 -18.21 -27.60 -0.21
N ALA A 5 -16.91 -27.80 -0.42
CA ALA A 5 -16.05 -26.82 -1.06
C ALA A 5 -14.95 -27.51 -1.88
N GLU A 6 -14.65 -26.95 -3.04
CA GLU A 6 -13.67 -27.45 -3.99
C GLU A 6 -12.70 -26.33 -4.40
N ARG A 7 -11.43 -26.70 -4.57
CA ARG A 7 -10.43 -25.75 -5.08
C ARG A 7 -10.53 -25.65 -6.59
N GLU A 8 -10.61 -24.44 -7.11
CA GLU A 8 -10.75 -24.15 -8.53
C GLU A 8 -9.70 -23.15 -9.02
N ALA A 9 -9.11 -23.43 -10.18
CA ALA A 9 -8.17 -22.54 -10.85
C ALA A 9 -8.92 -21.69 -11.90
N PHE A 10 -9.69 -20.71 -11.43
CA PHE A 10 -10.56 -19.87 -12.28
C PHE A 10 -9.83 -19.19 -13.46
N GLU A 11 -8.53 -18.91 -13.33
CA GLU A 11 -7.71 -18.34 -14.40
C GLU A 11 -7.53 -19.25 -15.63
N LEU A 12 -7.79 -20.55 -15.49
CA LEU A 12 -7.69 -21.53 -16.57
C LEU A 12 -9.02 -21.79 -17.28
N LEU A 13 -10.14 -21.38 -16.66
CA LEU A 13 -11.47 -21.50 -17.25
C LEU A 13 -11.67 -20.40 -18.30
N PRO A 14 -12.47 -20.64 -19.35
CA PRO A 14 -12.87 -19.58 -20.26
C PRO A 14 -13.75 -18.53 -19.54
N ASP A 15 -13.76 -17.29 -20.04
CA ASP A 15 -14.38 -16.14 -19.37
C ASP A 15 -15.87 -16.34 -19.04
N ASP A 16 -16.59 -16.96 -19.96
CA ASP A 16 -18.00 -17.31 -19.91
C ASP A 16 -18.33 -18.33 -18.81
N GLU A 17 -17.49 -19.34 -18.60
CA GLU A 17 -17.69 -20.36 -17.55
C GLU A 17 -17.38 -19.87 -16.13
N ARG A 18 -16.75 -18.69 -16.00
CA ARG A 18 -16.40 -18.09 -14.71
C ARG A 18 -17.17 -16.81 -14.39
N GLN A 19 -18.14 -16.41 -15.21
CA GLN A 19 -18.97 -15.23 -14.94
C GLN A 19 -20.14 -15.56 -14.01
N CYS A 20 -20.41 -14.67 -13.06
CA CYS A 20 -21.63 -14.76 -12.25
C CYS A 20 -22.86 -14.57 -13.13
N ASP A 21 -23.83 -15.47 -13.04
CA ASP A 21 -25.07 -15.40 -13.81
C ASP A 21 -25.87 -14.12 -13.58
N LYS A 22 -25.81 -13.57 -12.37
CA LYS A 22 -26.57 -12.38 -11.97
C LYS A 22 -25.90 -11.07 -12.40
N CYS A 23 -24.68 -10.81 -11.95
CA CYS A 23 -24.01 -9.52 -12.16
C CYS A 23 -22.97 -9.53 -13.29
N LYS A 24 -22.75 -10.69 -13.94
CA LYS A 24 -21.76 -10.88 -15.02
C LYS A 24 -20.33 -10.55 -14.63
N THR A 25 -20.05 -10.42 -13.33
CA THR A 25 -18.69 -10.27 -12.83
C THR A 25 -17.95 -11.59 -13.00
N THR A 26 -16.76 -11.51 -13.59
CA THR A 26 -15.79 -12.60 -13.65
C THR A 26 -15.36 -13.01 -12.24
N CYS A 27 -15.74 -14.21 -11.82
CA CYS A 27 -15.36 -14.78 -10.53
C CYS A 27 -13.89 -15.23 -10.59
N PHE A 28 -13.15 -14.99 -9.50
CA PHE A 28 -11.75 -15.35 -9.39
C PHE A 28 -11.40 -15.95 -8.03
N LEU A 29 -11.75 -15.28 -6.93
CA LEU A 29 -11.41 -15.76 -5.59
C LEU A 29 -12.32 -16.91 -5.16
N SER A 30 -13.61 -16.78 -5.46
CA SER A 30 -14.62 -17.78 -5.10
C SER A 30 -15.91 -17.58 -5.88
N ALA A 31 -16.70 -18.65 -5.98
CA ALA A 31 -18.03 -18.67 -6.55
C ALA A 31 -18.85 -19.83 -5.96
N LEU A 32 -20.17 -19.74 -6.03
CA LEU A 32 -21.09 -20.80 -5.64
C LEU A 32 -21.60 -21.53 -6.89
N ALA A 33 -21.57 -22.85 -6.86
CA ALA A 33 -22.06 -23.74 -7.90
C ALA A 33 -23.00 -24.79 -7.31
N CYS A 34 -23.70 -25.53 -8.18
CA CYS A 34 -24.64 -26.58 -7.78
C CYS A 34 -24.40 -27.85 -8.60
N TYR A 35 -24.39 -29.02 -7.95
CA TYR A 35 -24.22 -30.31 -8.65
C TYR A 35 -25.36 -30.63 -9.62
N ASP A 36 -26.56 -30.14 -9.32
CA ASP A 36 -27.75 -30.36 -10.15
C ASP A 36 -27.90 -29.27 -11.24
N CYS A 37 -27.07 -28.23 -11.24
CA CYS A 37 -27.09 -27.13 -12.22
C CYS A 37 -25.65 -26.76 -12.65
N PRO A 38 -24.95 -27.61 -13.42
CA PRO A 38 -23.51 -27.46 -13.68
C PRO A 38 -23.16 -26.23 -14.51
N GLU A 39 -24.09 -25.71 -15.33
CA GLU A 39 -23.89 -24.50 -16.14
C GLU A 39 -24.07 -23.21 -15.34
N ARG A 40 -24.55 -23.29 -14.08
CA ARG A 40 -24.84 -22.11 -13.27
C ARG A 40 -23.74 -21.81 -12.27
N LEU A 41 -23.36 -20.53 -12.23
CA LEU A 41 -22.34 -20.02 -11.33
C LEU A 41 -22.75 -18.64 -10.82
N VAL A 42 -22.62 -18.39 -9.51
CA VAL A 42 -22.82 -17.04 -8.95
C VAL A 42 -21.68 -16.62 -8.06
N CYS A 43 -21.41 -15.31 -7.99
CA CYS A 43 -20.49 -14.78 -7.00
C CYS A 43 -21.14 -14.81 -5.61
N LEU A 44 -20.32 -14.65 -4.55
CA LEU A 44 -20.80 -14.73 -3.17
C LEU A 44 -21.75 -13.60 -2.75
N TYR A 45 -21.90 -12.55 -3.57
CA TYR A 45 -22.90 -11.50 -3.35
C TYR A 45 -24.29 -11.87 -3.85
N HIS A 46 -24.41 -12.89 -4.71
CA HIS A 46 -25.64 -13.31 -5.36
C HIS A 46 -25.96 -14.79 -5.07
N ILE A 47 -25.65 -15.26 -3.85
CA ILE A 47 -25.85 -16.67 -3.46
C ILE A 47 -27.31 -17.13 -3.61
N ASP A 48 -28.26 -16.23 -3.39
CA ASP A 48 -29.69 -16.51 -3.46
C ASP A 48 -30.20 -16.56 -4.92
N ASP A 49 -29.41 -16.09 -5.88
CA ASP A 49 -29.75 -16.08 -7.32
C ASP A 49 -29.23 -17.33 -8.07
N LEU A 50 -28.58 -18.30 -7.40
CA LEU A 50 -28.01 -19.49 -8.04
C LEU A 50 -29.09 -20.39 -8.66
N CYS A 51 -29.89 -21.03 -7.82
CA CYS A 51 -31.03 -21.86 -8.20
C CYS A 51 -31.89 -22.18 -6.96
N ASN A 52 -33.03 -22.86 -7.18
CA ASN A 52 -33.94 -23.28 -6.12
C ASN A 52 -33.59 -24.66 -5.52
N CYS A 53 -32.41 -25.21 -5.84
CA CYS A 53 -31.97 -26.49 -5.30
C CYS A 53 -31.71 -26.37 -3.79
N PRO A 54 -31.81 -27.47 -3.03
CA PRO A 54 -31.54 -27.43 -1.61
C PRO A 54 -30.04 -27.12 -1.36
N PRO A 55 -29.69 -26.38 -0.29
CA PRO A 55 -28.30 -25.92 -0.06
C PRO A 55 -27.25 -27.04 0.10
N ASN A 56 -27.66 -28.28 0.34
CA ASN A 56 -26.77 -29.44 0.39
C ASN A 56 -26.30 -29.89 -1.01
N ARG A 57 -26.91 -29.37 -2.08
CA ARG A 57 -26.48 -29.56 -3.47
C ARG A 57 -25.56 -28.44 -3.95
N HIS A 58 -25.44 -27.38 -3.17
CA HIS A 58 -24.56 -26.26 -3.46
C HIS A 58 -23.19 -26.51 -2.87
N TYR A 59 -22.15 -26.10 -3.58
CA TYR A 59 -20.77 -26.20 -3.13
C TYR A 59 -20.00 -24.93 -3.50
N LEU A 60 -19.04 -24.59 -2.64
CA LEU A 60 -18.18 -23.42 -2.80
C LEU A 60 -16.97 -23.77 -3.66
N ARG A 61 -16.78 -23.12 -4.79
CA ARG A 61 -15.52 -23.15 -5.55
C ARG A 61 -14.63 -22.02 -5.06
N TYR A 62 -13.39 -22.31 -4.68
CA TYR A 62 -12.46 -21.30 -4.13
C TYR A 62 -11.06 -21.41 -4.72
N ARG A 63 -10.37 -20.28 -4.90
CA ARG A 63 -9.01 -20.27 -5.46
C ARG A 63 -7.92 -20.42 -4.40
N TYR A 64 -8.14 -19.83 -3.24
CA TYR A 64 -7.24 -19.80 -2.09
C TYR A 64 -8.02 -19.99 -0.80
N THR A 65 -7.47 -20.74 0.15
CA THR A 65 -8.01 -20.78 1.51
C THR A 65 -7.73 -19.46 2.22
N LEU A 66 -8.46 -19.21 3.32
CA LEU A 66 -8.21 -18.02 4.15
C LEU A 66 -6.80 -18.00 4.74
N ASP A 67 -6.15 -19.16 4.92
CA ASP A 67 -4.78 -19.26 5.44
C ASP A 67 -3.72 -18.90 4.39
N GLU A 68 -4.03 -19.02 3.10
CA GLU A 68 -3.11 -18.69 2.01
C GLU A 68 -3.01 -17.16 1.77
N LEU A 69 -4.10 -16.42 2.02
CA LEU A 69 -4.16 -14.98 1.77
C LEU A 69 -3.14 -14.17 2.61
N PRO A 70 -2.98 -14.39 3.93
CA PRO A 70 -1.99 -13.68 4.75
C PRO A 70 -0.56 -13.85 4.25
N ALA A 71 -0.19 -15.04 3.78
CA ALA A 71 1.14 -15.31 3.27
C ALA A 71 1.44 -14.49 2.00
N MET A 72 0.46 -14.31 1.12
CA MET A 72 0.59 -13.46 -0.07
C MET A 72 0.69 -11.98 0.29
N LEU A 73 -0.18 -11.51 1.20
CA LEU A 73 -0.14 -10.13 1.70
C LEU A 73 1.19 -9.80 2.37
N HIS A 74 1.73 -10.71 3.18
CA HIS A 74 3.02 -10.52 3.84
C HIS A 74 4.17 -10.34 2.86
N LYS A 75 4.22 -11.15 1.78
CA LYS A 75 5.23 -11.02 0.72
C LYS A 75 5.14 -9.66 0.01
N LEU A 76 3.93 -9.20 -0.29
CA LEU A 76 3.70 -7.89 -0.90
C LEU A 76 4.10 -6.76 0.05
N LYS A 77 3.74 -6.86 1.33
CA LYS A 77 4.08 -5.88 2.37
C LYS A 77 5.59 -5.69 2.50
N ILE A 78 6.36 -6.77 2.62
CA ILE A 78 7.84 -6.70 2.70
C ILE A 78 8.39 -5.92 1.51
N ARG A 79 7.91 -6.21 0.30
CA ARG A 79 8.39 -5.56 -0.92
C ARG A 79 8.04 -4.07 -0.94
N ALA A 80 6.82 -3.71 -0.53
CA ALA A 80 6.37 -2.32 -0.47
C ALA A 80 7.18 -1.50 0.56
N GLU A 81 7.42 -2.07 1.75
CA GLU A 81 8.13 -1.39 2.85
C GLU A 81 9.66 -1.38 2.69
N SER A 82 10.19 -2.13 1.71
CA SER A 82 11.64 -2.24 1.47
C SER A 82 12.27 -0.88 1.15
N PHE A 83 11.59 -0.04 0.36
CA PHE A 83 12.10 1.29 0.01
C PHE A 83 12.09 2.23 1.20
N ASP A 84 11.01 2.26 1.99
CA ASP A 84 10.90 3.11 3.17
C ASP A 84 11.93 2.72 4.24
N THR A 85 12.14 1.41 4.41
CA THR A 85 13.16 0.88 5.30
C THR A 85 14.56 1.29 4.84
N TRP A 86 14.85 1.17 3.54
CA TRP A 86 16.13 1.60 2.99
C TRP A 86 16.33 3.12 3.13
N GLY A 87 15.34 3.93 2.77
CA GLY A 87 15.40 5.39 2.86
C GLY A 87 15.63 5.88 4.30
N SER A 88 14.94 5.26 5.27
CA SER A 88 15.14 5.55 6.70
C SER A 88 16.57 5.23 7.14
N LYS A 89 17.09 4.07 6.74
CA LYS A 89 18.49 3.67 7.04
C LYS A 89 19.51 4.64 6.43
N VAL A 90 19.32 5.07 5.18
CA VAL A 90 20.21 6.03 4.51
C VAL A 90 20.18 7.38 5.20
N LYS A 91 18.99 7.89 5.54
CA LYS A 91 18.84 9.15 6.26
C LYS A 91 19.57 9.13 7.61
N THR A 92 19.36 8.07 8.40
CA THR A 92 20.06 7.90 9.67
C THR A 92 21.58 7.84 9.49
N ALA A 93 22.08 7.11 8.48
CA ALA A 93 23.52 7.04 8.22
C ALA A 93 24.12 8.42 7.89
N LEU A 94 23.45 9.22 7.05
CA LEU A 94 23.88 10.58 6.71
C LEU A 94 23.87 11.53 7.92
N GLU A 95 22.89 11.39 8.82
CA GLU A 95 22.79 12.21 10.04
C GLU A 95 23.90 11.87 11.05
N MET A 96 24.30 10.60 11.16
CA MET A 96 25.39 10.16 12.04
C MET A 96 26.76 10.68 11.60
N GLU A 97 27.05 10.70 10.29
CA GLU A 97 28.30 11.28 9.75
C GLU A 97 28.43 12.79 10.02
N GLY A 98 27.30 13.50 10.14
CA GLY A 98 27.28 14.92 10.47
C GLY A 98 27.65 15.22 11.94
N GLN A 99 27.36 14.29 12.86
CA GLN A 99 27.66 14.46 14.29
C GLN A 99 29.13 14.21 14.60
N GLU A 100 29.77 13.26 13.91
CA GLU A 100 31.18 12.93 14.14
C GLU A 100 32.15 14.03 13.68
N LYS A 101 31.74 14.84 12.69
CA LYS A 101 32.50 16.03 12.25
C LYS A 101 32.36 17.20 13.23
N ARG A 102 31.26 17.25 13.99
CA ARG A 102 30.95 18.36 14.92
C ARG A 102 31.53 18.15 16.32
N SER A 103 31.82 16.90 16.71
CA SER A 103 32.51 16.56 17.96
C SER A 103 34.04 16.68 17.88
N LYS A 104 34.64 16.70 16.68
CA LYS A 104 36.09 16.91 16.48
C LYS A 104 36.52 18.38 16.43
N GLN A 105 35.61 19.35 16.53
CA GLN A 105 35.93 20.78 16.62
C GLN A 105 35.90 21.22 18.10
N GLN A 106 36.83 20.72 18.91
CA GLN A 106 37.02 21.24 20.27
C GLN A 106 37.70 22.62 20.15
N PRO A 107 37.11 23.73 20.66
CA PRO A 107 37.80 25.01 20.66
C PRO A 107 38.91 24.94 21.71
N HIS A 108 40.17 25.09 21.29
CA HIS A 108 41.29 25.26 22.19
C HIS A 108 41.02 26.47 23.11
N PRO A 109 41.26 26.39 24.44
CA PRO A 109 41.09 27.55 25.31
C PRO A 109 42.10 28.62 24.89
N ARG A 110 41.62 29.75 24.37
CA ARG A 110 42.46 30.93 24.14
C ARG A 110 42.64 31.64 25.48
N LEU A 111 43.87 31.61 26.01
CA LEU A 111 44.29 32.51 27.09
C LEU A 111 44.04 33.96 26.64
N GLY A 112 43.37 34.72 27.50
CA GLY A 112 42.86 36.06 27.19
C GLY A 112 43.94 37.11 26.95
N ARG A 113 43.58 38.14 26.17
CA ARG A 113 44.30 39.43 26.12
C ARG A 113 43.27 40.59 26.13
N PRO A 114 43.57 41.75 26.75
CA PRO A 114 42.55 42.74 27.12
C PRO A 114 42.00 43.56 25.95
N ARG A 115 40.83 44.16 26.23
CA ARG A 115 39.98 45.04 25.41
C ARG A 115 40.73 46.19 24.70
N GLY A 116 40.31 46.47 23.46
CA GLY A 116 40.44 47.77 22.77
C GLY A 116 39.20 48.00 21.91
N GLY A 117 38.56 49.16 22.04
CA GLY A 117 37.29 49.50 21.37
C GLY A 117 37.44 49.98 19.92
N GLY A 118 36.31 50.09 19.23
CA GLY A 118 36.22 50.69 17.89
C GLY A 118 34.81 50.56 17.30
N LEU A 119 34.19 51.71 17.00
CA LEU A 119 32.89 51.92 16.34
C LEU A 119 32.92 51.46 14.86
N GLY A 120 31.75 51.14 14.28
CA GLY A 120 31.61 51.05 12.83
C GLY A 120 30.30 50.40 12.35
N GLU A 121 29.43 51.20 11.76
CA GLU A 121 28.09 50.89 11.26
C GLU A 121 28.04 50.00 10.00
N SER A 122 26.83 49.49 9.73
CA SER A 122 26.09 49.55 8.46
C SER A 122 25.50 48.22 7.93
N HIS A 123 24.26 48.35 7.48
CA HIS A 123 23.26 47.35 7.05
C HIS A 123 23.29 47.24 5.50
N PRO A 124 22.30 46.64 4.80
CA PRO A 124 22.07 45.22 4.46
C PRO A 124 22.10 44.95 2.92
N SER A 125 21.49 43.83 2.49
CA SER A 125 21.09 43.39 1.12
C SER A 125 22.00 42.28 0.55
N GLY A 126 21.57 41.08 0.14
CA GLY A 126 20.27 40.54 -0.22
C GLY A 126 20.41 39.86 -1.60
N ILE A 127 20.26 38.54 -1.70
CA ILE A 127 19.98 37.82 -2.98
C ILE A 127 18.97 36.69 -2.71
N LYS A 128 18.10 36.50 -3.69
CA LYS A 128 16.69 36.07 -3.63
C LYS A 128 16.46 34.57 -3.87
N ALA A 129 15.25 34.17 -3.45
CA ALA A 129 14.32 33.20 -4.06
C ALA A 129 14.68 31.70 -4.05
N ARG A 130 14.02 30.97 -3.13
CA ARG A 130 13.66 29.56 -3.34
C ARG A 130 12.58 29.46 -4.43
N ASN A 131 12.79 28.53 -5.33
CA ASN A 131 11.86 28.10 -6.37
C ASN A 131 10.62 27.42 -5.73
N PRO A 132 9.37 27.82 -6.04
CA PRO A 132 8.18 27.30 -5.38
C PRO A 132 7.64 25.96 -5.91
N ASN A 133 8.40 25.22 -6.74
CA ASN A 133 7.87 24.02 -7.41
C ASN A 133 8.33 22.65 -6.85
N PHE A 134 8.92 22.62 -5.64
CA PHE A 134 9.19 21.36 -4.95
C PHE A 134 8.41 21.31 -3.63
N GLY A 135 7.13 20.97 -3.75
CA GLY A 135 6.33 20.54 -2.61
C GLY A 135 6.81 19.17 -2.15
N TYR A 136 7.65 19.15 -1.10
CA TYR A 136 7.80 17.97 -0.26
C TYR A 136 6.47 17.77 0.48
N CYS A 137 5.62 16.86 0.00
CA CYS A 137 4.61 16.26 0.86
C CYS A 137 5.36 15.33 1.83
N GLY A 138 5.62 15.84 3.03
CA GLY A 138 5.96 15.03 4.19
C GLY A 138 4.92 13.92 4.35
N GLY A 139 5.42 12.73 4.64
CA GLY A 139 4.70 11.47 4.56
C GLY A 139 3.27 11.51 5.10
N GLN A 140 2.35 11.09 4.24
CA GLN A 140 1.09 10.47 4.61
C GLN A 140 0.68 9.62 3.41
N LEU A 141 0.79 8.30 3.54
CA LEU A 141 0.22 7.36 2.58
C LEU A 141 -1.30 7.37 2.75
N ASP A 142 -1.96 8.42 2.26
CA ASP A 142 -3.41 8.46 2.05
C ASP A 142 -3.73 8.67 0.56
N CYS A 143 -2.97 8.00 -0.30
CA CYS A 143 -3.20 7.95 -1.75
C CYS A 143 -3.78 6.61 -2.19
N VAL A 144 -4.80 6.07 -1.49
CA VAL A 144 -5.82 5.20 -2.13
C VAL A 144 -7.15 5.36 -1.39
N LEU A 145 -7.74 6.56 -1.41
CA LEU A 145 -9.18 6.71 -1.28
C LEU A 145 -9.72 7.31 -2.58
N TYR A 146 -10.36 6.41 -3.33
CA TYR A 146 -11.24 6.60 -4.47
C TYR A 146 -11.86 8.02 -4.55
N LYS A 147 -11.26 8.91 -5.34
CA LYS A 147 -11.99 10.04 -5.91
C LYS A 147 -12.40 9.64 -7.32
N GLN A 148 -13.64 9.16 -7.44
CA GLN A 148 -14.36 9.15 -8.70
C GLN A 148 -15.62 10.00 -8.53
N ALA A 149 -15.53 11.21 -9.04
CA ALA A 149 -16.61 12.08 -9.49
C ALA A 149 -15.99 13.04 -10.52
N PRO A 150 -16.70 13.60 -11.51
CA PRO A 150 -18.17 13.67 -11.64
C PRO A 150 -18.72 13.38 -13.07
N SER A 151 -20.04 13.19 -13.19
CA SER A 151 -20.95 13.94 -14.11
C SER A 151 -22.34 13.26 -14.16
N GLY A 152 -23.40 14.04 -13.90
CA GLY A 152 -24.80 13.61 -13.95
C GLY A 152 -25.63 14.15 -12.80
#